data_AF-A0A818EAY9-F1
#
_entry.id   AF-A0A818EAY9-F1
#
_cell.length_a   1.000
_cell.length_b   1.000
_cell.length_c   1.000
_cell.angle_alpha   90.00
_cell.angle_beta   90.00
_cell.angle_gamma   90.00
#
_symmetry.space_group_name_H-M   'P 1'
#
loop_
_entity.id
_entity.type
_entity.pdbx_description
1 polymer ?
#
loop_
_entity_poly.entity_id
_entity_poly.type
_entity_poly.pdbx_seq_one_letter_code
_entity_poly.pdbx_strand_id
1 'polypeptide(L)'
;MDLDVLTKWLMSDGSGYDIVEVDTTILGDLVNAGLIAPQFITSTSQADWHSVAATSQRLLNTTDQVDESRFSPDLAAALLNDCKTAMNRITTLSEGPEASENILQCFLRLLNALGTQHIETELQYSLQAIPGPEPKQEPDIRFFHAILQTNNSIQLIERYFVMDIAPLLLGTQQQAILLQTKEKVFGQLEELINIGVDKALLCMIGYVRNILNEQKRSDFKPESDLFISECSPICKRVVRSIDNQIVRLDQTVDGKNLTSILNEFGLRFHRLITDHVFKFEYNISGGLMMLQDISEYKKCSKKFRSSTVEQLFSILHALVNLLVVVPDNLRQVITEGHLASLTRDIIESFVQLRTDYKSARLHAMITTDQ
;
A
#
# COMPACT_ATOMS: atom_id res chain seq x y z
N MET A 1 -16.70 18.49 -1.52
CA MET A 1 -15.25 18.69 -1.43
C MET A 1 -14.86 19.54 -2.61
N ASP A 2 -14.10 20.61 -2.40
CA ASP A 2 -13.84 21.62 -3.43
C ASP A 2 -12.98 21.02 -4.55
N LEU A 3 -13.53 20.96 -5.76
CA LEU A 3 -12.89 20.39 -6.96
C LEU A 3 -11.53 21.08 -7.22
N ASP A 4 -11.41 22.34 -6.80
CA ASP A 4 -10.22 23.17 -6.97
C ASP A 4 -9.01 22.71 -6.14
N VAL A 5 -9.26 21.99 -5.03
CA VAL A 5 -8.21 21.40 -4.18
C VAL A 5 -7.64 20.13 -4.82
N LEU A 6 -8.50 19.33 -5.46
CA LEU A 6 -8.11 18.13 -6.20
C LEU A 6 -7.22 18.48 -7.39
N THR A 7 -7.61 19.51 -8.14
CA THR A 7 -6.84 20.03 -9.28
C THR A 7 -5.48 20.58 -8.85
N LYS A 8 -5.39 21.28 -7.71
CA LYS A 8 -4.11 21.78 -7.17
C LYS A 8 -3.17 20.68 -6.70
N TRP A 9 -3.70 19.55 -6.22
CA TRP A 9 -2.89 18.40 -5.82
C TRP A 9 -2.36 17.61 -7.02
N LEU A 10 -3.18 17.45 -8.07
CA LEU A 10 -2.81 16.78 -9.32
C LEU A 10 -1.76 17.56 -10.14
N MET A 11 -1.69 18.88 -9.97
CA MET A 11 -0.78 19.78 -10.72
C MET A 11 0.46 20.20 -9.90
N SER A 12 0.71 19.57 -8.74
CA SER A 12 1.84 19.88 -7.87
C SER A 12 3.08 19.07 -8.29
N ASP A 13 3.93 19.69 -9.11
CA ASP A 13 5.16 19.15 -9.73
C ASP A 13 6.30 18.78 -8.76
N GLY A 14 6.05 17.89 -7.81
CA GLY A 14 6.96 17.62 -6.68
C GLY A 14 7.97 16.48 -6.83
N SER A 15 7.92 15.63 -7.86
CA SER A 15 8.96 14.62 -8.07
C SER A 15 8.98 14.09 -9.50
N GLY A 16 10.07 14.35 -10.21
CA GLY A 16 10.31 14.01 -11.62
C GLY A 16 10.21 12.52 -11.94
N TYR A 17 8.99 12.08 -12.24
CA TYR A 17 8.72 11.04 -13.21
C TYR A 17 7.70 11.63 -14.17
N ASP A 18 8.04 11.67 -15.47
CA ASP A 18 7.06 11.91 -16.54
C ASP A 18 6.04 10.77 -16.49
N ILE A 19 5.01 10.93 -15.66
CA ILE A 19 3.85 10.06 -15.64
C ILE A 19 2.88 10.66 -16.65
N VAL A 20 2.71 9.96 -17.76
CA VAL A 20 1.65 10.23 -18.73
C VAL A 20 0.33 10.34 -17.95
N GLU A 21 -0.39 11.46 -18.14
CA GLU A 21 -1.61 11.93 -17.44
C GLU A 21 -2.81 10.95 -17.43
N VAL A 22 -2.64 9.71 -17.91
CA VAL A 22 -3.69 8.73 -18.15
C VAL A 22 -4.26 8.12 -16.86
N ASP A 23 -3.43 7.87 -15.83
CA ASP A 23 -3.95 7.25 -14.59
C ASP A 23 -4.78 8.23 -13.73
N THR A 24 -4.42 9.51 -13.72
CA THR A 24 -5.16 10.55 -12.97
C THR A 24 -6.49 10.90 -13.64
N THR A 25 -6.52 10.93 -14.98
CA THR A 25 -7.75 11.09 -15.76
C THR A 25 -8.67 9.87 -15.65
N ILE A 26 -8.14 8.64 -15.78
CA ILE A 26 -8.92 7.41 -15.58
C ILE A 26 -9.52 7.38 -14.17
N LEU A 27 -8.72 7.54 -13.12
CA LEU A 27 -9.25 7.49 -11.75
C LEU A 27 -10.30 8.58 -11.48
N GLY A 28 -10.10 9.80 -12.00
CA GLY A 28 -11.08 10.89 -11.90
C GLY A 28 -12.39 10.55 -12.60
N ASP A 29 -12.33 10.02 -13.83
CA ASP A 29 -13.51 9.65 -14.60
C ASP A 29 -14.27 8.47 -13.99
N LEU A 30 -13.56 7.51 -13.38
CA LEU A 30 -14.18 6.41 -12.66
C LEU A 30 -14.98 6.86 -11.44
N VAL A 31 -14.46 7.87 -10.72
CA VAL A 31 -15.18 8.51 -9.61
C VAL A 31 -16.39 9.27 -10.14
N ASN A 32 -16.24 10.06 -11.22
CA ASN A 32 -17.33 10.82 -11.84
C ASN A 32 -18.44 9.91 -12.38
N ALA A 33 -18.06 8.76 -12.92
CA ALA A 33 -18.95 7.72 -13.43
C ALA A 33 -19.68 6.94 -12.32
N GLY A 34 -19.33 7.16 -11.04
CA GLY A 34 -19.88 6.41 -9.90
C GLY A 34 -19.47 4.94 -9.88
N LEU A 35 -18.43 4.57 -10.65
CA LEU A 35 -17.93 3.20 -10.74
C LEU A 35 -17.03 2.82 -9.57
N ILE A 36 -16.37 3.82 -8.96
CA ILE A 36 -15.59 3.67 -7.73
C ILE A 36 -15.96 4.79 -6.75
N ALA A 37 -15.98 4.47 -5.46
CA ALA A 37 -16.15 5.48 -4.43
C ALA A 37 -14.87 6.33 -4.33
N PRO A 38 -14.95 7.66 -4.19
CA PRO A 38 -13.78 8.48 -3.91
C PRO A 38 -13.20 8.08 -2.55
N GLN A 39 -12.14 7.29 -2.56
CA GLN A 39 -11.39 6.95 -1.36
C GLN A 39 -10.34 8.02 -1.11
N PHE A 40 -10.78 9.17 -0.58
CA PHE A 40 -9.83 10.13 -0.03
C PHE A 40 -9.31 9.56 1.29
N ILE A 41 -8.12 8.98 1.26
CA ILE A 41 -7.34 8.80 2.50
C ILE A 41 -6.81 10.19 2.86
N THR A 42 -7.65 11.05 3.42
CA THR A 42 -7.13 12.07 4.32
C THR A 42 -6.61 11.31 5.53
N SER A 43 -5.33 11.43 5.83
CA SER A 43 -4.67 10.88 7.02
C SER A 43 -5.23 11.54 8.30
N THR A 44 -6.49 11.26 8.63
CA THR A 44 -7.12 11.61 9.91
C THR A 44 -7.41 10.35 10.73
N SER A 45 -7.05 9.18 10.23
CA SER A 45 -7.20 7.91 10.93
C SER A 45 -6.08 7.73 11.94
N GLN A 46 -6.38 8.06 13.20
CA GLN A 46 -5.66 7.58 14.38
C GLN A 46 -5.30 6.08 14.18
N ALA A 47 -4.01 5.74 14.15
CA ALA A 47 -3.57 4.36 13.94
C ALA A 47 -4.27 3.39 14.90
N ASP A 48 -4.78 2.29 14.34
CA ASP A 48 -5.49 1.28 15.10
C ASP A 48 -4.50 0.28 15.69
N TRP A 49 -3.99 0.57 16.89
CA TRP A 49 -2.98 -0.24 17.60
C TRP A 49 -3.56 -1.53 18.22
N HIS A 50 -4.53 -2.20 17.57
CA HIS A 50 -5.11 -3.45 18.05
C HIS A 50 -4.12 -4.64 18.05
N SER A 51 -4.35 -5.60 18.95
CA SER A 51 -3.47 -6.75 19.16
C SER A 51 -3.37 -7.64 17.92
N VAL A 52 -2.14 -7.90 17.48
CA VAL A 52 -1.81 -8.86 16.42
C VAL A 52 -1.90 -10.31 16.93
N ALA A 53 -3.05 -10.66 17.50
CA ALA A 53 -3.25 -11.91 18.24
C ALA A 53 -3.06 -13.16 17.36
N ALA A 54 -3.39 -13.09 16.07
CA ALA A 54 -3.31 -14.22 15.14
C ALA A 54 -1.89 -14.42 14.54
N THR A 55 -1.08 -13.36 14.47
CA THR A 55 0.20 -13.38 13.75
C THR A 55 1.39 -13.58 14.69
N SER A 56 1.33 -13.06 15.93
CA SER A 56 2.34 -13.31 16.97
C SER A 56 2.52 -14.81 17.27
N GLN A 57 1.47 -15.63 17.17
CA GLN A 57 1.58 -17.09 17.32
C GLN A 57 2.19 -17.81 16.09
N ARG A 58 2.12 -17.22 14.89
CA ARG A 58 2.62 -17.83 13.65
C ARG A 58 4.12 -17.62 13.46
N LEU A 59 4.64 -16.46 13.87
CA LEU A 59 6.07 -16.13 13.77
C LEU A 59 6.94 -16.82 14.82
N LEU A 60 6.36 -17.22 15.97
CA LEU A 60 7.05 -18.05 16.97
C LEU A 60 7.46 -19.44 16.44
N ASN A 61 6.89 -19.89 15.31
CA ASN A 61 7.16 -21.21 14.72
C ASN A 61 8.03 -21.19 13.46
N THR A 62 8.44 -20.02 12.96
CA THR A 62 9.36 -19.90 11.81
C THR A 62 10.75 -19.52 12.31
N THR A 63 11.51 -20.50 12.76
CA THR A 63 12.91 -20.36 13.24
C THR A 63 13.97 -20.30 12.14
N ASP A 64 13.60 -20.21 10.86
CA ASP A 64 14.57 -20.25 9.76
C ASP A 64 14.64 -18.92 9.02
N GLN A 65 15.13 -17.90 9.71
CA GLN A 65 16.10 -16.93 9.18
C GLN A 65 16.53 -16.02 10.34
N VAL A 66 17.71 -16.29 10.88
CA VAL A 66 18.42 -15.40 11.79
C VAL A 66 18.79 -14.15 10.99
N ASP A 67 17.89 -13.18 10.94
CA ASP A 67 18.26 -11.79 10.73
C ASP A 67 18.29 -11.14 12.10
N GLU A 68 19.39 -10.44 12.39
CA GLU A 68 19.65 -9.64 13.58
C GLU A 68 18.58 -8.54 13.74
N SER A 69 17.35 -8.92 14.08
CA SER A 69 16.34 -7.97 14.51
C SER A 69 16.84 -7.42 15.85
N ARG A 70 17.39 -6.21 15.81
CA ARG A 70 17.85 -5.48 17.00
C ARG A 70 16.68 -5.12 17.93
N PHE A 71 15.43 -5.27 17.46
CA PHE A 71 14.24 -5.32 18.30
C PHE A 71 14.30 -6.55 19.21
N SER A 72 14.66 -6.33 20.47
CA SER A 72 14.61 -7.37 21.50
C SER A 72 13.29 -7.23 22.28
N PRO A 73 12.33 -8.16 22.12
CA PRO A 73 11.12 -8.16 22.95
C PRO A 73 11.45 -8.31 24.43
N ASP A 74 12.57 -9.00 24.74
CA ASP A 74 13.08 -9.14 26.10
C ASP A 74 13.54 -7.80 26.69
N LEU A 75 14.15 -6.93 25.87
CA LEU A 75 14.54 -5.58 26.31
C LEU A 75 13.31 -4.73 26.63
N ALA A 76 12.29 -4.74 25.79
CA ALA A 76 11.05 -4.01 26.04
C ALA A 76 10.37 -4.49 27.34
N ALA A 77 10.28 -5.81 27.53
CA ALA A 77 9.74 -6.40 28.75
C ALA A 77 10.58 -6.07 30.00
N ALA A 78 11.91 -6.12 29.89
CA ALA A 78 12.83 -5.78 30.98
C ALA A 78 12.69 -4.31 31.40
N LEU A 79 12.72 -3.37 30.45
CA LEU A 79 12.55 -1.94 30.74
C LEU A 79 11.18 -1.64 31.37
N LEU A 80 10.13 -2.31 30.91
CA LEU A 80 8.79 -2.19 31.51
C LEU A 80 8.77 -2.72 32.96
N ASN A 81 9.44 -3.85 33.21
CA ASN A 81 9.52 -4.45 34.55
C ASN A 81 10.36 -3.61 35.52
N ASP A 82 11.45 -3.02 35.05
CA ASP A 82 12.27 -2.09 35.82
C ASP A 82 11.48 -0.83 36.19
N CYS A 83 10.71 -0.29 35.24
CA CYS A 83 9.81 0.84 35.50
C CYS A 83 8.73 0.48 36.52
N LYS A 84 8.11 -0.71 36.43
CA LYS A 84 7.14 -1.21 37.43
C LYS A 84 7.75 -1.32 38.83
N THR A 85 8.97 -1.85 38.91
CA THR A 85 9.69 -1.96 40.19
C THR A 85 10.00 -0.59 40.78
N ALA A 86 10.41 0.37 39.95
CA ALA A 86 10.60 1.76 40.37
C ALA A 86 9.28 2.40 40.83
N MET A 87 8.18 2.15 40.11
CA MET A 87 6.84 2.66 40.46
C MET A 87 6.37 2.16 41.82
N ASN A 88 6.55 0.87 42.12
CA ASN A 88 6.24 0.31 43.45
C ASN A 88 7.02 1.02 44.57
N ARG A 89 8.29 1.37 44.33
CA ARG A 89 9.08 2.13 45.30
C ARG A 89 8.55 3.56 45.48
N ILE A 90 8.20 4.23 44.38
CA ILE A 90 7.64 5.59 44.42
C ILE A 90 6.34 5.63 45.22
N THR A 91 5.41 4.70 44.95
CA THR A 91 4.14 4.62 45.69
C THR A 91 4.30 4.29 47.18
N THR A 92 5.43 3.68 47.57
CA THR A 92 5.72 3.37 48.98
C THR A 92 6.47 4.49 49.70
N LEU A 93 7.32 5.24 48.98
CA LEU A 93 8.28 6.18 49.57
C LEU A 93 7.94 7.66 49.33
N SER A 94 7.07 7.98 48.38
CA SER A 94 6.67 9.35 48.06
C SER A 94 5.24 9.62 48.51
N GLU A 95 4.99 10.81 49.05
CA GLU A 95 3.67 11.23 49.52
C GLU A 95 3.27 12.59 48.92
N GLY A 96 1.96 12.85 48.87
CA GLY A 96 1.43 14.14 48.44
C GLY A 96 1.81 14.53 46.99
N PRO A 97 2.04 15.82 46.70
CA PRO A 97 2.29 16.31 45.34
C PRO A 97 3.63 15.83 44.74
N GLU A 98 4.60 15.48 45.57
CA GLU A 98 5.88 14.92 45.11
C GLU A 98 5.71 13.52 44.50
N ALA A 99 4.73 12.74 44.97
CA ALA A 99 4.42 11.43 44.40
C ALA A 99 4.01 11.54 42.93
N SER A 100 3.10 12.47 42.59
CA SER A 100 2.67 12.68 41.20
C SER A 100 3.81 13.11 40.27
N GLU A 101 4.75 13.92 40.77
CA GLU A 101 5.92 14.33 39.98
C GLU A 101 6.88 13.15 39.76
N ASN A 102 7.15 12.36 40.80
CA ASN A 102 8.02 11.19 40.69
C ASN A 102 7.43 10.13 39.73
N ILE A 103 6.11 9.91 39.79
CA ILE A 103 5.39 9.02 38.86
C ILE A 103 5.55 9.51 37.42
N LEU A 104 5.32 10.81 37.18
CA LEU A 104 5.51 11.44 35.87
C LEU A 104 6.93 11.20 35.35
N GLN A 105 7.95 11.57 36.14
CA GLN A 105 9.35 11.44 35.74
C GLN A 105 9.75 9.98 35.49
N CYS A 106 9.24 9.03 36.26
CA CYS A 106 9.50 7.61 36.07
C CYS A 106 8.94 7.11 34.72
N PHE A 107 7.70 7.46 34.39
CA PHE A 107 7.10 7.05 33.12
C PHE A 107 7.71 7.77 31.91
N LEU A 108 8.05 9.06 32.04
CA LEU A 108 8.76 9.80 30.99
C LEU A 108 10.13 9.16 30.67
N ARG A 109 10.84 8.64 31.67
CA ARG A 109 12.09 7.88 31.44
C ARG A 109 11.85 6.60 30.66
N LEU A 110 10.76 5.88 30.94
CA LEU A 110 10.37 4.70 30.15
C LEU A 110 10.04 5.07 28.71
N LEU A 111 9.23 6.12 28.48
CA LEU A 111 8.89 6.60 27.14
C LEU A 111 10.14 7.00 26.34
N ASN A 112 11.08 7.71 26.97
CA ASN A 112 12.32 8.09 26.31
C ASN A 112 13.21 6.87 26.01
N ALA A 113 13.40 5.95 26.96
CA ALA A 113 14.26 4.79 26.77
C ALA A 113 13.69 3.79 25.76
N LEU A 114 12.41 3.43 25.88
CA LEU A 114 11.78 2.44 25.02
C LEU A 114 11.22 3.06 23.74
N GLY A 115 10.51 4.18 23.82
CA GLY A 115 9.92 4.84 22.65
C GLY A 115 10.96 5.48 21.74
N THR A 116 11.75 6.41 22.28
CA THR A 116 12.70 7.22 21.48
C THR A 116 14.04 6.50 21.27
N GLN A 117 14.71 6.04 22.33
CA GLN A 117 16.06 5.49 22.18
C GLN A 117 16.09 4.09 21.57
N HIS A 118 15.04 3.29 21.77
CA HIS A 118 14.96 1.95 21.19
C HIS A 118 14.09 1.92 19.93
N ILE A 119 12.77 2.08 20.06
CA ILE A 119 11.84 1.86 18.94
C ILE A 119 12.10 2.82 17.79
N GLU A 120 12.21 4.13 18.05
CA GLU A 120 12.45 5.14 17.00
C GLU A 120 13.77 4.88 16.26
N THR A 121 14.84 4.59 17.01
CA THR A 121 16.16 4.32 16.43
C THR A 121 16.14 3.07 15.55
N GLU A 122 15.45 2.02 15.97
CA GLU A 122 15.32 0.78 15.19
C GLU A 122 14.42 0.95 13.95
N LEU A 123 13.34 1.73 14.05
CA LEU A 123 12.54 2.11 12.89
C LEU A 123 13.36 2.92 11.88
N GLN A 124 14.15 3.90 12.35
CA GLN A 124 15.04 4.68 11.48
C GLN A 124 16.08 3.79 10.78
N TYR A 125 16.67 2.84 11.50
CA TYR A 125 17.62 1.89 10.92
C TYR A 125 16.95 0.99 9.86
N SER A 126 15.77 0.46 10.20
CA SER A 126 14.96 -0.37 9.28
C SER A 126 14.53 0.41 8.03
N LEU A 127 14.20 1.69 8.18
CA LEU A 127 13.84 2.59 7.08
C LEU A 127 15.00 2.82 6.11
N GLN A 128 16.22 2.95 6.64
CA GLN A 128 17.44 3.08 5.84
C GLN A 128 17.78 1.79 5.10
N ALA A 129 17.44 0.63 5.66
CA ALA A 129 17.65 -0.67 5.05
C ALA A 129 16.70 -0.96 3.86
N ILE A 130 15.58 -0.24 3.73
CA ILE A 130 14.68 -0.38 2.57
C ILE A 130 15.46 0.00 1.30
N PRO A 131 15.54 -0.91 0.30
CA PRO A 131 16.22 -0.64 -0.96
C PRO A 131 15.65 0.58 -1.70
N GLY A 132 16.40 1.08 -2.69
CA GLY A 132 15.93 2.14 -3.58
C GLY A 132 14.65 1.76 -4.34
N PRO A 133 14.01 2.72 -5.02
CA PRO A 133 12.67 2.56 -5.58
C PRO A 133 12.56 1.48 -6.67
N GLU A 134 13.66 1.11 -7.34
CA GLU A 134 13.66 0.11 -8.42
C GLU A 134 14.71 -0.97 -8.16
N PRO A 135 14.50 -1.85 -7.17
CA PRO A 135 15.47 -2.88 -6.83
C PRO A 135 15.54 -3.94 -7.95
N LYS A 136 16.74 -4.47 -8.21
CA LYS A 136 16.93 -5.57 -9.16
C LYS A 136 16.57 -6.94 -8.59
N GLN A 137 16.61 -7.07 -7.27
CA GLN A 137 16.28 -8.28 -6.54
C GLN A 137 14.95 -8.08 -5.81
N GLU A 138 14.26 -9.18 -5.52
CA GLU A 138 13.00 -9.13 -4.79
C GLU A 138 13.25 -8.48 -3.42
N PRO A 139 12.54 -7.38 -3.10
CA PRO A 139 12.79 -6.66 -1.86
C PRO A 139 12.39 -7.50 -0.64
N ASP A 140 13.18 -7.36 0.42
CA ASP A 140 12.85 -7.93 1.71
C ASP A 140 11.71 -7.14 2.39
N ILE A 141 11.10 -7.78 3.39
CA ILE A 141 10.00 -7.21 4.18
C ILE A 141 10.43 -6.88 5.61
N ARG A 142 11.73 -6.70 5.88
CA ARG A 142 12.24 -6.51 7.25
C ARG A 142 11.64 -5.29 7.93
N PHE A 143 11.34 -4.24 7.16
CA PHE A 143 10.66 -3.06 7.67
C PHE A 143 9.26 -3.37 8.24
N PHE A 144 8.48 -4.26 7.62
CA PHE A 144 7.18 -4.65 8.15
C PHE A 144 7.30 -5.50 9.43
N HIS A 145 8.38 -6.25 9.59
CA HIS A 145 8.68 -6.90 10.87
C HIS A 145 9.01 -5.86 11.96
N ALA A 146 9.73 -4.79 11.64
CA ALA A 146 9.97 -3.68 12.57
C ALA A 146 8.65 -2.98 13.00
N ILE A 147 7.69 -2.83 12.08
CA ILE A 147 6.33 -2.35 12.41
C ILE A 147 5.66 -3.29 13.41
N LEU A 148 5.69 -4.60 13.18
CA LEU A 148 5.10 -5.57 14.10
C LEU A 148 5.69 -5.45 15.52
N GLN A 149 7.02 -5.38 15.63
CA GLN A 149 7.69 -5.25 16.93
C GLN A 149 7.38 -3.90 17.61
N THR A 150 7.23 -2.84 16.81
CA THR A 150 6.80 -1.53 17.29
C THR A 150 5.38 -1.58 17.84
N ASN A 151 4.42 -2.18 17.11
CA ASN A 151 3.04 -2.36 17.54
C ASN A 151 2.97 -3.11 18.88
N ASN A 152 3.71 -4.22 19.00
CA ASN A 152 3.77 -5.01 20.24
C ASN A 152 4.30 -4.18 21.41
N SER A 153 5.38 -3.42 21.19
CA SER A 153 5.99 -2.60 22.25
C SER A 153 5.09 -1.43 22.67
N ILE A 154 4.45 -0.76 21.71
CA ILE A 154 3.48 0.30 21.98
C ILE A 154 2.28 -0.23 22.78
N GLN A 155 1.78 -1.43 22.45
CA GLN A 155 0.71 -2.07 23.24
C GLN A 155 1.11 -2.35 24.68
N LEU A 156 2.34 -2.78 24.94
CA LEU A 156 2.84 -2.98 26.30
C LEU A 156 2.90 -1.65 27.08
N ILE A 157 3.41 -0.59 26.44
CA ILE A 157 3.45 0.76 27.02
C ILE A 157 2.04 1.26 27.31
N GLU A 158 1.13 1.16 26.34
CA GLU A 158 -0.24 1.69 26.45
C GLU A 158 -1.03 0.93 27.52
N ARG A 159 -0.89 -0.39 27.57
CA ARG A 159 -1.53 -1.20 28.61
C ARG A 159 -1.05 -0.80 29.99
N TYR A 160 0.27 -0.63 30.17
CA TYR A 160 0.84 -0.19 31.45
C TYR A 160 0.39 1.23 31.80
N PHE A 161 0.32 2.13 30.82
CA PHE A 161 -0.19 3.49 31.02
C PHE A 161 -1.63 3.48 31.53
N VAL A 162 -2.54 2.81 30.83
CA VAL A 162 -3.98 2.81 31.14
C VAL A 162 -4.26 2.10 32.46
N MET A 163 -3.62 0.96 32.71
CA MET A 163 -3.91 0.13 33.88
C MET A 163 -3.29 0.67 35.17
N ASP A 164 -2.03 1.14 35.11
CA ASP A 164 -1.23 1.39 36.31
C ASP A 164 -0.92 2.88 36.51
N ILE A 165 -0.69 3.65 35.44
CA ILE A 165 -0.17 5.02 35.56
C ILE A 165 -1.27 6.07 35.55
N ALA A 166 -2.19 6.00 34.59
CA ALA A 166 -3.26 6.98 34.43
C ALA A 166 -4.14 7.13 35.69
N PRO A 167 -4.51 6.05 36.42
CA PRO A 167 -5.28 6.18 37.66
C PRO A 167 -4.54 6.95 38.76
N LEU A 168 -3.22 6.82 38.84
CA LEU A 168 -2.40 7.47 39.88
C LEU A 168 -2.22 8.96 39.65
N LEU A 169 -2.38 9.43 38.41
CA LEU A 169 -2.24 10.83 38.03
C LEU A 169 -3.59 11.53 37.82
N LEU A 170 -4.71 10.84 38.02
CA LEU A 170 -6.03 11.39 37.76
C LEU A 170 -6.29 12.68 38.57
N GLY A 171 -6.61 13.77 37.88
CA GLY A 171 -6.88 15.07 38.52
C GLY A 171 -5.64 15.88 38.91
N THR A 172 -4.44 15.41 38.54
CA THR A 172 -3.18 16.15 38.72
C THR A 172 -2.82 16.94 37.46
N GLN A 173 -2.00 17.99 37.59
CA GLN A 173 -1.51 18.74 36.42
C GLN A 173 -0.53 17.91 35.58
N GLN A 174 0.17 16.96 36.21
CA GLN A 174 1.11 16.03 35.57
C GLN A 174 0.43 15.13 34.53
N GLN A 175 -0.86 14.82 34.68
CA GLN A 175 -1.61 14.02 33.73
C GLN A 175 -1.57 14.60 32.31
N ALA A 176 -1.79 15.91 32.18
CA ALA A 176 -1.80 16.59 30.89
C ALA A 176 -0.42 16.57 30.22
N ILE A 177 0.64 16.81 30.99
CA ILE A 177 2.03 16.79 30.51
C ILE A 177 2.39 15.39 29.99
N LEU A 178 1.99 14.36 30.74
CA LEU A 178 2.27 12.97 30.37
C LEU A 178 1.55 12.56 29.08
N LEU A 179 0.26 12.88 28.97
CA LEU A 179 -0.53 12.61 27.78
C LEU A 179 0.06 13.29 26.54
N GLN A 180 0.36 14.59 26.62
CA GLN A 180 0.98 15.33 25.52
C GLN A 180 2.33 14.71 25.10
N THR A 181 3.15 14.29 26.06
CA THR A 181 4.46 13.70 25.74
C THR A 181 4.31 12.31 25.11
N LYS A 182 3.38 11.48 25.61
CA LYS A 182 3.07 10.17 25.03
C LYS A 182 2.55 10.30 23.59
N GLU A 183 1.60 11.21 23.36
CA GLU A 183 1.05 11.49 22.04
C GLU A 183 2.13 11.98 21.08
N LYS A 184 3.03 12.86 21.54
CA LYS A 184 4.17 13.31 20.73
C LYS A 184 5.07 12.15 20.31
N VAL A 185 5.48 11.29 21.24
CA VAL A 185 6.34 10.14 20.93
C VAL A 185 5.63 9.19 19.97
N PHE A 186 4.37 8.84 20.24
CA PHE A 186 3.62 7.91 19.38
C PHE A 186 3.39 8.48 17.98
N GLY A 187 3.10 9.78 17.87
CA GLY A 187 2.98 10.46 16.58
C GLY A 187 4.27 10.44 15.77
N GLN A 188 5.43 10.61 16.42
CA GLN A 188 6.73 10.50 15.74
C GLN A 188 7.00 9.08 15.21
N LEU A 189 6.66 8.05 15.99
CA LEU A 189 6.78 6.66 15.55
C LEU A 189 5.83 6.36 14.38
N GLU A 190 4.59 6.85 14.44
CA GLU A 190 3.59 6.72 13.38
C GLU A 190 4.04 7.39 12.08
N GLU A 191 4.61 8.60 12.16
CA GLU A 191 5.18 9.30 11.00
C GLU A 191 6.28 8.48 10.32
N LEU A 192 7.23 7.92 11.10
CA LEU A 192 8.29 7.06 10.56
C LEU A 192 7.73 5.79 9.92
N ILE A 193 6.72 5.18 10.54
CA ILE A 193 6.03 4.01 9.98
C ILE A 193 5.40 4.36 8.64
N ASN A 194 4.65 5.46 8.57
CA ASN A 194 3.97 5.89 7.34
C ASN A 194 4.98 6.14 6.20
N ILE A 195 6.09 6.84 6.48
CA ILE A 195 7.15 7.08 5.51
C ILE A 195 7.74 5.75 5.00
N GLY A 196 8.02 4.81 5.90
CA GLY A 196 8.62 3.55 5.51
C GLY A 196 7.65 2.59 4.80
N VAL A 197 6.36 2.63 5.13
CA VAL A 197 5.33 1.88 4.39
C VAL A 197 5.28 2.38 2.95
N ASP A 198 5.21 3.70 2.74
CA ASP A 198 5.20 4.27 1.38
C ASP A 198 6.46 3.87 0.60
N LYS A 199 7.64 4.01 1.22
CA LYS A 199 8.92 3.62 0.60
C LYS A 199 8.99 2.12 0.29
N ALA A 200 8.49 1.26 1.18
CA ALA A 200 8.44 -0.18 0.96
C ALA A 200 7.48 -0.55 -0.18
N LEU A 201 6.28 0.04 -0.22
CA LEU A 201 5.32 -0.14 -1.32
C LEU A 201 5.93 0.31 -2.65
N LEU A 202 6.60 1.46 -2.69
CA LEU A 202 7.29 1.96 -3.88
C LEU A 202 8.35 0.98 -4.38
N CYS A 203 9.16 0.44 -3.46
CA CYS A 203 10.20 -0.54 -3.74
C CYS A 203 9.62 -1.86 -4.30
N MET A 204 8.52 -2.37 -3.71
CA MET A 204 7.81 -3.56 -4.21
C MET A 204 7.26 -3.33 -5.62
N ILE A 205 6.65 -2.17 -5.86
CA ILE A 205 6.10 -1.81 -7.17
C ILE A 205 7.22 -1.63 -8.21
N GLY A 206 8.35 -1.01 -7.85
CA GLY A 206 9.48 -0.86 -8.76
C GLY A 206 10.17 -2.19 -9.09
N TYR A 207 10.18 -3.16 -8.18
CA TYR A 207 10.61 -4.52 -8.51
C TYR A 207 9.71 -5.14 -9.59
N VAL A 208 8.39 -5.03 -9.43
CA VAL A 208 7.41 -5.51 -10.42
C VAL A 208 7.59 -4.78 -11.75
N ARG A 209 7.85 -3.47 -11.73
CA ARG A 209 8.17 -2.68 -12.92
C ARG A 209 9.41 -3.22 -13.64
N ASN A 210 10.45 -3.61 -12.92
CA ASN A 210 11.64 -4.21 -13.51
C ASN A 210 11.32 -5.53 -14.22
N ILE A 211 10.48 -6.39 -13.62
CA ILE A 211 10.01 -7.62 -14.27
C ILE A 211 9.24 -7.29 -15.55
N LEU A 212 8.32 -6.33 -15.51
CA LEU A 212 7.53 -5.90 -16.67
C LEU A 212 8.38 -5.31 -17.80
N ASN A 213 9.46 -4.60 -17.47
CA ASN A 213 10.37 -4.04 -18.47
C ASN A 213 11.16 -5.10 -19.26
N GLU A 214 11.17 -6.36 -18.83
CA GLU A 214 11.74 -7.47 -19.60
C GLU A 214 10.83 -7.94 -20.75
N GLN A 215 9.56 -7.52 -20.77
CA GLN A 215 8.59 -7.85 -21.81
C GLN A 215 8.94 -7.19 -23.15
N LYS A 216 8.94 -7.96 -24.24
CA LYS A 216 9.36 -7.49 -25.56
C LYS A 216 8.16 -6.99 -26.37
N ARG A 217 8.41 -6.03 -27.27
CA ARG A 217 7.39 -5.57 -28.23
C ARG A 217 6.86 -6.69 -29.14
N SER A 218 7.71 -7.67 -29.47
CA SER A 218 7.33 -8.85 -30.24
C SER A 218 6.28 -9.73 -29.55
N ASP A 219 6.16 -9.64 -28.22
CA ASP A 219 5.21 -10.46 -27.46
C ASP A 219 3.76 -9.98 -27.69
N PHE A 220 3.59 -8.70 -28.00
CA PHE A 220 2.29 -8.07 -28.30
C PHE A 220 2.11 -7.66 -29.77
N LYS A 221 3.13 -7.88 -30.59
CA LYS A 221 3.09 -7.73 -32.06
C LYS A 221 3.85 -8.87 -32.74
N PRO A 222 3.44 -10.14 -32.53
CA PRO A 222 4.09 -11.28 -33.17
C PRO A 222 3.89 -11.25 -34.69
N GLU A 223 4.90 -11.71 -35.43
CA GLU A 223 4.80 -11.87 -36.89
C GLU A 223 3.93 -13.07 -37.29
N SER A 224 3.85 -14.08 -36.43
CA SER A 224 2.98 -15.25 -36.62
C SER A 224 1.66 -15.09 -35.87
N ASP A 225 0.56 -15.43 -36.53
CA ASP A 225 -0.78 -15.45 -35.92
C ASP A 225 -1.05 -16.66 -35.01
N LEU A 226 0.01 -17.33 -34.55
CA LEU A 226 -0.09 -18.45 -33.62
C LEU A 226 -0.40 -17.90 -32.22
N PHE A 227 -1.69 -17.83 -31.91
CA PHE A 227 -2.16 -17.51 -30.57
C PHE A 227 -1.92 -18.69 -29.61
N ILE A 228 -1.28 -18.41 -28.48
CA ILE A 228 -1.11 -19.34 -27.38
C ILE A 228 -2.11 -18.93 -26.29
N SER A 229 -2.98 -19.87 -25.86
CA SER A 229 -4.08 -19.62 -24.91
C SER A 229 -3.62 -19.45 -23.45
N GLU A 230 -2.37 -19.07 -23.21
CA GLU A 230 -1.83 -18.86 -21.86
C GLU A 230 -1.36 -17.42 -21.69
N CYS A 231 -1.37 -16.93 -20.46
CA CYS A 231 -0.74 -15.66 -20.12
C CYS A 231 0.79 -15.73 -20.31
N SER A 232 1.40 -14.55 -20.48
CA SER A 232 2.82 -14.40 -20.74
C SER A 232 3.68 -14.91 -19.57
N PRO A 233 4.92 -15.37 -19.83
CA PRO A 233 5.85 -15.75 -18.77
C PRO A 233 6.14 -14.60 -17.79
N ILE A 234 6.13 -13.35 -18.27
CA ILE A 234 6.28 -12.15 -17.44
C ILE A 234 5.09 -11.97 -16.52
N CYS A 235 3.85 -12.13 -17.02
CA CYS A 235 2.65 -12.10 -16.19
C CYS A 235 2.71 -13.12 -15.04
N LYS A 236 3.08 -14.38 -15.33
CA LYS A 236 3.23 -15.42 -14.30
C LYS A 236 4.24 -15.03 -13.22
N ARG A 237 5.36 -14.41 -13.60
CA ARG A 237 6.38 -13.90 -12.65
C ARG A 237 5.87 -12.75 -11.81
N VAL A 238 5.15 -11.80 -12.42
CA VAL A 238 4.54 -10.66 -11.72
C VAL A 238 3.52 -11.16 -10.69
N VAL A 239 2.58 -12.01 -11.10
CA VAL A 239 1.56 -12.58 -10.18
C VAL A 239 2.21 -13.31 -9.02
N ARG A 240 3.24 -14.13 -9.28
CA ARG A 240 3.99 -14.82 -8.22
C ARG A 240 4.66 -13.85 -7.26
N SER A 241 5.25 -12.77 -7.75
CA SER A 241 5.90 -11.77 -6.89
C SER A 241 4.88 -11.04 -6.02
N ILE A 242 3.74 -10.60 -6.60
CA ILE A 242 2.65 -9.99 -5.84
C ILE A 242 2.13 -10.94 -4.76
N ASP A 243 1.90 -12.21 -5.11
CA ASP A 243 1.43 -13.23 -4.17
C ASP A 243 2.39 -13.41 -2.98
N ASN A 244 3.69 -13.52 -3.26
CA ASN A 244 4.70 -13.62 -2.21
C ASN A 244 4.68 -12.41 -1.27
N GLN A 245 4.55 -11.20 -1.82
CA GLN A 245 4.53 -9.97 -1.03
C GLN A 245 3.24 -9.86 -0.18
N ILE A 246 2.08 -10.23 -0.73
CA ILE A 246 0.81 -10.25 0.03
C ILE A 246 0.90 -11.25 1.19
N VAL A 247 1.41 -12.46 0.95
CA VAL A 247 1.57 -13.48 2.01
C VAL A 247 2.48 -12.98 3.13
N ARG A 248 3.55 -12.27 2.78
CA ARG A 248 4.49 -11.65 3.74
C ARG A 248 3.85 -10.50 4.53
N LEU A 249 3.03 -9.66 3.89
CA LEU A 249 2.27 -8.61 4.55
C LEU A 249 1.24 -9.19 5.55
N ASP A 250 0.52 -10.25 5.15
CA ASP A 250 -0.40 -11.00 6.03
C ASP A 250 0.29 -11.57 7.30
N GLN A 251 1.61 -11.78 7.24
CA GLN A 251 2.42 -12.29 8.36
C GLN A 251 3.02 -11.19 9.23
N THR A 252 2.84 -9.91 8.91
CA THR A 252 3.54 -8.82 9.59
C THR A 252 2.62 -7.67 10.00
N VAL A 253 1.49 -7.50 9.32
CA VAL A 253 0.51 -6.46 9.59
C VAL A 253 -0.89 -7.09 9.64
N ASP A 254 -1.80 -6.52 10.43
CA ASP A 254 -3.17 -7.00 10.59
C ASP A 254 -4.22 -5.87 10.59
N GLY A 255 -5.48 -6.29 10.73
CA GLY A 255 -6.61 -5.39 10.93
C GLY A 255 -6.78 -4.32 9.84
N LYS A 256 -7.09 -3.10 10.28
CA LYS A 256 -7.28 -1.95 9.39
C LYS A 256 -5.98 -1.55 8.69
N ASN A 257 -4.84 -1.63 9.38
CA ASN A 257 -3.54 -1.28 8.81
C ASN A 257 -3.22 -2.17 7.60
N LEU A 258 -3.41 -3.49 7.74
CA LEU A 258 -3.24 -4.43 6.62
C LEU A 258 -4.21 -4.11 5.48
N THR A 259 -5.46 -3.81 5.79
CA THR A 259 -6.48 -3.46 4.78
C THR A 259 -6.08 -2.22 3.99
N SER A 260 -5.61 -1.16 4.67
CA SER A 260 -5.14 0.07 4.04
C SER A 260 -3.89 -0.15 3.18
N ILE A 261 -2.91 -0.90 3.68
CA ILE A 261 -1.67 -1.21 2.96
C ILE A 261 -1.96 -2.05 1.71
N LEU A 262 -2.79 -3.09 1.82
CA LEU A 262 -3.17 -3.92 0.67
C LEU A 262 -3.98 -3.13 -0.36
N ASN A 263 -4.87 -2.24 0.08
CA ASN A 263 -5.58 -1.35 -0.83
C ASN A 263 -4.62 -0.46 -1.61
N GLU A 264 -3.72 0.26 -0.93
CA GLU A 264 -2.74 1.14 -1.57
C GLU A 264 -1.80 0.36 -2.50
N PHE A 265 -1.35 -0.82 -2.07
CA PHE A 265 -0.52 -1.70 -2.90
C PHE A 265 -1.24 -2.12 -4.18
N GLY A 266 -2.52 -2.51 -4.07
CA GLY A 266 -3.36 -2.89 -5.20
C GLY A 266 -3.63 -1.72 -6.17
N LEU A 267 -3.83 -0.50 -5.65
CA LEU A 267 -3.99 0.71 -6.46
C LEU A 267 -2.71 1.02 -7.26
N ARG A 268 -1.54 1.00 -6.61
CA ARG A 268 -0.25 1.21 -7.30
C ARG A 268 0.05 0.12 -8.32
N PHE A 269 -0.33 -1.12 -8.01
CA PHE A 269 -0.19 -2.23 -8.94
C PHE A 269 -1.10 -2.04 -10.17
N HIS A 270 -2.36 -1.67 -9.98
CA HIS A 270 -3.27 -1.33 -11.08
C HIS A 270 -2.68 -0.23 -11.98
N ARG A 271 -2.22 0.88 -11.39
CA ARG A 271 -1.56 1.97 -12.13
C ARG A 271 -0.39 1.45 -12.96
N LEU A 272 0.50 0.68 -12.34
CA LEU A 272 1.67 0.12 -13.01
C LEU A 272 1.28 -0.76 -14.22
N ILE A 273 0.24 -1.59 -14.08
CA ILE A 273 -0.25 -2.43 -15.18
C ILE A 273 -0.88 -1.59 -16.27
N THR A 274 -1.69 -0.59 -15.93
CA THR A 274 -2.29 0.34 -16.90
C THR A 274 -1.20 1.06 -17.70
N ASP A 275 -0.21 1.66 -17.02
CA ASP A 275 0.94 2.29 -17.66
C ASP A 275 1.71 1.32 -18.57
N HIS A 276 1.80 0.04 -18.18
CA HIS A 276 2.44 -0.99 -18.98
C HIS A 276 1.66 -1.29 -20.27
N VAL A 277 0.32 -1.30 -20.23
CA VAL A 277 -0.52 -1.47 -21.44
C VAL A 277 -0.19 -0.39 -22.48
N PHE A 278 -0.11 0.87 -22.05
CA PHE A 278 0.14 2.01 -22.93
C PHE A 278 1.54 2.06 -23.54
N LYS A 279 2.48 1.20 -23.11
CA LYS A 279 3.83 1.13 -23.69
C LYS A 279 3.91 0.34 -25.00
N PHE A 280 2.83 -0.35 -25.41
CA PHE A 280 2.83 -1.26 -26.55
C PHE A 280 1.77 -0.92 -27.58
N GLU A 281 2.02 -1.39 -28.81
CA GLU A 281 1.01 -1.50 -29.86
C GLU A 281 0.61 -2.97 -30.01
N TYR A 282 -0.64 -3.22 -30.38
CA TYR A 282 -1.22 -4.55 -30.41
C TYR A 282 -1.73 -4.93 -31.80
N ASN A 283 -1.32 -6.09 -32.30
CA ASN A 283 -2.11 -6.82 -33.31
C ASN A 283 -3.10 -7.76 -32.61
N ILE A 284 -3.97 -8.46 -33.35
CA ILE A 284 -5.02 -9.31 -32.75
C ILE A 284 -4.42 -10.35 -31.80
N SER A 285 -3.37 -11.05 -32.24
CA SER A 285 -2.69 -12.09 -31.45
C SER A 285 -2.09 -11.53 -30.15
N GLY A 286 -1.45 -10.38 -30.21
CA GLY A 286 -0.90 -9.70 -29.03
C GLY A 286 -1.95 -9.09 -28.12
N GLY A 287 -3.06 -8.58 -28.67
CA GLY A 287 -4.22 -8.13 -27.90
C GLY A 287 -4.85 -9.28 -27.11
N LEU A 288 -4.95 -10.46 -27.71
CA LEU A 288 -5.45 -11.66 -27.02
C LEU A 288 -4.49 -12.10 -25.89
N MET A 289 -3.17 -12.03 -26.11
CA MET A 289 -2.16 -12.28 -25.07
C MET A 289 -2.33 -11.30 -23.90
N MET A 290 -2.47 -10.00 -24.19
CA MET A 290 -2.68 -8.99 -23.17
C MET A 290 -3.98 -9.18 -22.40
N LEU A 291 -5.05 -9.63 -23.08
CA LEU A 291 -6.32 -9.96 -22.43
C LEU A 291 -6.18 -11.14 -21.45
N GLN A 292 -5.34 -12.14 -21.76
CA GLN A 292 -5.00 -13.22 -20.83
C GLN A 292 -4.20 -12.70 -19.63
N ASP A 293 -3.22 -11.83 -19.87
CA ASP A 293 -2.42 -11.22 -18.78
C ASP A 293 -3.30 -10.42 -17.82
N ILE A 294 -4.18 -9.56 -18.35
CA ILE A 294 -5.13 -8.80 -17.52
C ILE A 294 -6.12 -9.72 -16.81
N SER A 295 -6.53 -10.83 -17.41
CA SER A 295 -7.38 -11.83 -16.75
C SER A 295 -6.71 -12.42 -15.52
N GLU A 296 -5.41 -12.72 -15.58
CA GLU A 296 -4.64 -13.19 -14.44
C GLU A 296 -4.41 -12.09 -13.39
N TYR A 297 -4.11 -10.86 -13.80
CA TYR A 297 -3.99 -9.74 -12.86
C TYR A 297 -5.31 -9.42 -12.16
N LYS A 298 -6.46 -9.54 -12.85
CA LYS A 298 -7.79 -9.44 -12.25
C LYS A 298 -8.11 -10.57 -11.29
N LYS A 299 -7.62 -11.80 -11.52
CA LYS A 299 -7.73 -12.87 -10.51
C LYS A 299 -6.87 -12.56 -9.29
N CYS A 300 -5.66 -12.05 -9.51
CA CYS A 300 -4.75 -11.61 -8.46
C CYS A 300 -5.34 -10.46 -7.63
N SER A 301 -6.09 -9.54 -8.26
CA SER A 301 -6.62 -8.34 -7.61
C SER A 301 -7.50 -8.63 -6.39
N LYS A 302 -8.18 -9.78 -6.37
CA LYS A 302 -9.01 -10.23 -5.24
C LYS A 302 -8.22 -10.43 -3.94
N LYS A 303 -6.91 -10.69 -4.05
CA LYS A 303 -6.02 -10.94 -2.91
C LYS A 303 -5.71 -9.66 -2.14
N PHE A 304 -5.88 -8.47 -2.75
CA PHE A 304 -5.75 -7.19 -2.06
C PHE A 304 -6.95 -6.88 -1.14
N ARG A 305 -8.03 -7.67 -1.19
CA ARG A 305 -9.22 -7.51 -0.34
C ARG A 305 -9.85 -6.11 -0.43
N SER A 306 -9.71 -5.46 -1.59
CA SER A 306 -10.25 -4.14 -1.89
C SER A 306 -11.22 -4.21 -3.05
N SER A 307 -12.49 -3.89 -2.79
CA SER A 307 -13.53 -3.82 -3.82
C SER A 307 -13.18 -2.81 -4.92
N THR A 308 -12.55 -1.69 -4.55
CA THR A 308 -12.10 -0.68 -5.51
C THR A 308 -11.03 -1.23 -6.44
N VAL A 309 -10.03 -1.95 -5.91
CA VAL A 309 -8.99 -2.58 -6.74
C VAL A 309 -9.60 -3.65 -7.68
N GLU A 310 -10.55 -4.45 -7.20
CA GLU A 310 -11.26 -5.43 -8.03
C GLU A 310 -12.09 -4.79 -9.14
N GLN A 311 -12.76 -3.68 -8.86
CA GLN A 311 -13.51 -2.89 -9.83
C GLN A 311 -12.57 -2.30 -10.89
N LEU A 312 -11.45 -1.72 -10.46
CA LEU A 312 -10.43 -1.15 -11.36
C LEU A 312 -9.91 -2.19 -12.36
N PHE A 313 -9.49 -3.38 -11.88
CA PHE A 313 -9.07 -4.45 -12.78
C PHE A 313 -10.20 -5.01 -13.64
N SER A 314 -11.45 -4.95 -13.19
CA SER A 314 -12.61 -5.32 -14.00
C SER A 314 -12.83 -4.36 -15.17
N ILE A 315 -12.61 -3.07 -14.95
CA ILE A 315 -12.73 -2.02 -15.96
C ILE A 315 -11.55 -2.08 -16.91
N LEU A 316 -10.32 -2.23 -16.40
CA LEU A 316 -9.13 -2.42 -17.23
C LEU A 316 -9.26 -3.63 -18.15
N HIS A 317 -9.83 -4.73 -17.66
CA HIS A 317 -10.15 -5.89 -18.50
C HIS A 317 -11.14 -5.55 -19.62
N ALA A 318 -12.17 -4.75 -19.33
CA ALA A 318 -13.11 -4.31 -20.36
C ALA A 318 -12.45 -3.39 -21.40
N LEU A 319 -11.55 -2.50 -20.96
CA LEU A 319 -10.78 -1.61 -21.83
C LEU A 319 -9.81 -2.39 -22.72
N VAL A 320 -9.07 -3.35 -22.18
CA VAL A 320 -8.16 -4.21 -22.95
C VAL A 320 -8.91 -5.14 -23.92
N ASN A 321 -10.17 -5.49 -23.64
CA ASN A 321 -11.00 -6.20 -24.60
C ASN A 321 -11.22 -5.42 -25.92
N LEU A 322 -11.16 -4.08 -25.88
CA LEU A 322 -11.26 -3.24 -27.09
C LEU A 322 -10.09 -3.50 -28.07
N LEU A 323 -8.96 -4.02 -27.60
CA LEU A 323 -7.80 -4.34 -28.44
C LEU A 323 -8.05 -5.53 -29.37
N VAL A 324 -9.04 -6.38 -29.07
CA VAL A 324 -9.32 -7.63 -29.80
C VAL A 324 -10.67 -7.66 -30.50
N VAL A 325 -11.61 -6.78 -30.08
CA VAL A 325 -12.96 -6.73 -30.68
C VAL A 325 -12.87 -6.38 -32.16
N VAL A 326 -13.67 -7.08 -32.98
CA VAL A 326 -13.77 -6.78 -34.42
C VAL A 326 -14.38 -5.39 -34.60
N PRO A 327 -13.89 -4.56 -35.55
CA PRO A 327 -14.34 -3.17 -35.72
C PRO A 327 -15.87 -2.99 -35.73
N ASP A 328 -16.59 -3.86 -36.44
CA ASP A 328 -18.05 -3.79 -36.55
C ASP A 328 -18.80 -3.90 -35.22
N ASN A 329 -18.22 -4.58 -34.24
CA ASN A 329 -18.81 -4.78 -32.91
C ASN A 329 -18.31 -3.77 -31.87
N LEU A 330 -17.36 -2.91 -32.23
CA LEU A 330 -16.70 -2.01 -31.28
C LEU A 330 -17.69 -1.05 -30.61
N ARG A 331 -18.62 -0.49 -31.40
CA ARG A 331 -19.64 0.42 -30.89
C ARG A 331 -20.53 -0.24 -29.83
N GLN A 332 -20.99 -1.46 -30.11
CA GLN A 332 -21.83 -2.21 -29.19
C GLN A 332 -21.11 -2.42 -27.85
N VAL A 333 -19.85 -2.88 -27.89
CA VAL A 333 -19.06 -3.14 -26.68
C VAL A 333 -18.81 -1.86 -25.87
N ILE A 334 -18.58 -0.73 -26.52
CA ILE A 334 -18.40 0.57 -25.85
C ILE A 334 -19.67 1.01 -25.14
N THR A 335 -20.84 0.78 -25.74
CA THR A 335 -22.14 1.20 -25.18
C THR A 335 -22.68 0.27 -24.09
N GLU A 336 -21.99 -0.82 -23.78
CA GLU A 336 -22.44 -1.84 -22.82
C GLU A 336 -21.54 -1.89 -21.56
N GLY A 337 -22.13 -2.33 -20.45
CA GLY A 337 -21.40 -2.66 -19.22
C GLY A 337 -20.60 -1.50 -18.61
N HIS A 338 -19.37 -1.78 -18.20
CA HIS A 338 -18.49 -0.82 -17.51
C HIS A 338 -18.01 0.33 -18.40
N LEU A 339 -18.00 0.14 -19.73
CA LEU A 339 -17.43 1.12 -20.67
C LEU A 339 -18.41 2.26 -20.97
N ALA A 340 -19.71 1.99 -20.88
CA ALA A 340 -20.77 2.95 -21.20
C ALA A 340 -20.72 4.24 -20.36
N SER A 341 -20.14 4.16 -19.16
CA SER A 341 -20.01 5.29 -18.24
C SER A 341 -18.63 5.96 -18.26
N LEU A 342 -17.69 5.48 -19.08
CA LEU A 342 -16.37 6.10 -19.24
C LEU A 342 -16.41 7.23 -20.27
N THR A 343 -15.48 8.17 -20.13
CA THR A 343 -15.30 9.22 -21.14
C THR A 343 -14.76 8.63 -22.44
N ARG A 344 -15.11 9.27 -23.56
CA ARG A 344 -14.66 8.86 -24.88
C ARG A 344 -13.15 8.93 -25.03
N ASP A 345 -12.51 9.90 -24.38
CA ASP A 345 -11.07 10.08 -24.46
C ASP A 345 -10.32 8.87 -23.90
N ILE A 346 -10.78 8.32 -22.77
CA ILE A 346 -10.23 7.07 -22.21
C ILE A 346 -10.43 5.92 -23.19
N ILE A 347 -11.65 5.73 -23.71
CA ILE A 347 -11.96 4.63 -24.64
C ILE A 347 -11.08 4.74 -25.90
N GLU A 348 -10.98 5.93 -26.47
CA GLU A 348 -10.17 6.20 -27.65
C GLU A 348 -8.68 5.94 -27.39
N SER A 349 -8.16 6.33 -26.23
CA SER A 349 -6.75 6.09 -25.87
C SER A 349 -6.36 4.61 -25.92
N PHE A 350 -7.26 3.69 -25.51
CA PHE A 350 -7.02 2.25 -25.62
C PHE A 350 -7.16 1.75 -27.07
N VAL A 351 -8.17 2.21 -27.80
CA VAL A 351 -8.38 1.77 -29.20
C VAL A 351 -7.23 2.23 -30.11
N GLN A 352 -6.61 3.38 -29.81
CA GLN A 352 -5.42 3.88 -30.51
C GLN A 352 -4.19 2.97 -30.39
N LEU A 353 -4.14 2.09 -29.39
CA LEU A 353 -3.04 1.13 -29.24
C LEU A 353 -3.10 -0.01 -30.27
N ARG A 354 -4.19 -0.14 -31.02
CA ARG A 354 -4.32 -1.17 -32.06
C ARG A 354 -3.55 -0.80 -33.32
N THR A 355 -2.84 -1.77 -33.88
CA THR A 355 -2.10 -1.64 -35.13
C THR A 355 -2.99 -1.33 -36.35
N ASP A 356 -4.27 -1.72 -36.31
CA ASP A 356 -5.27 -1.45 -37.37
C ASP A 356 -6.05 -0.14 -37.16
N TYR A 357 -5.73 0.65 -36.12
CA TYR A 357 -6.48 1.88 -35.78
C TYR A 357 -6.74 2.79 -36.98
N LYS A 358 -5.68 3.08 -37.76
CA LYS A 358 -5.75 3.96 -38.93
C LYS A 358 -6.35 3.28 -40.15
N SER A 359 -5.98 2.02 -40.42
CA SER A 359 -6.41 1.28 -41.62
C SER A 359 -7.90 0.92 -41.56
N ALA A 360 -8.40 0.55 -40.38
CA ALA A 360 -9.81 0.24 -40.13
C ALA A 360 -10.66 1.48 -39.81
N ARG A 361 -10.05 2.69 -39.76
CA ARG A 361 -10.74 3.97 -39.47
C ARG A 361 -11.53 3.94 -38.15
N LEU A 362 -10.95 3.35 -37.10
CA LEU A 362 -11.66 3.08 -35.84
C LEU A 362 -12.13 4.35 -35.11
N HIS A 363 -11.43 5.48 -35.31
CA HIS A 363 -11.87 6.78 -34.78
C HIS A 363 -13.32 7.11 -35.16
N ALA A 364 -13.73 6.82 -36.40
CA ALA A 364 -15.09 7.09 -36.88
C ALA A 364 -16.15 6.23 -36.18
N MET A 365 -15.77 5.06 -35.67
CA MET A 365 -16.65 4.12 -34.95
C MET A 365 -16.85 4.52 -33.48
N ILE A 366 -15.94 5.32 -32.93
CA ILE A 366 -16.00 5.85 -31.56
C ILE A 366 -16.70 7.22 -31.53
N THR A 367 -16.51 8.05 -32.57
CA THR A 367 -16.95 9.46 -32.59
C THR A 367 -18.33 9.73 -33.18
N THR A 368 -18.99 8.75 -33.80
CA THR A 368 -20.30 8.99 -34.43
C THR A 368 -21.42 9.13 -33.40
N ASP A 369 -21.62 10.36 -32.92
CA ASP A 369 -22.93 10.93 -32.63
C ASP A 369 -23.29 11.95 -33.73
N GLN A 370 -24.02 11.48 -34.73
CA GLN A 370 -25.23 12.13 -35.28
C GLN A 370 -25.94 11.15 -36.22
#